data_AF-A0A948B270-F1
#
_entry.id   AF-A0A948B270-F1
#
_cell.length_a   1.000
_cell.length_b   1.000
_cell.length_c   1.000
_cell.angle_alpha   90.00
_cell.angle_beta   90.00
_cell.angle_gamma   90.00
#
_symmetry.space_group_name_H-M   'P 1'
#
loop_
_entity.id
_entity.type
_entity.pdbx_description
1 polymer ?
#
loop_
_entity_poly.entity_id
_entity_poly.type
_entity_poly.pdbx_seq_one_letter_code
_entity_poly.pdbx_strand_id
1 'polypeptide(L)'
;LNDDNSLLRLVAENFWRISDRYDIWLGLQNALVTTDLESDLYWTPYWDQRHLLIVRLRRSYPNYYGMVRVNVGLQKAKGRPEEWDLFNARRAVGEAQGWSPGEGPDESWNQLIGVGASVRRRWANGWEIQGEVSINAISDRTERNLAGSLIYRF
;
A
#
# COMPACT_ATOMS: atom_id res chain seq x y z
N LEU A 1 -11.07 11.55 23.50
CA LEU A 1 -10.57 10.64 22.46
C LEU A 1 -11.74 9.80 21.99
N ASN A 2 -12.68 10.43 21.27
CA ASN A 2 -13.67 9.71 20.49
C ASN A 2 -13.33 10.05 19.05
N ASP A 3 -12.85 9.08 18.30
CA ASP A 3 -12.43 9.25 16.92
C ASP A 3 -13.47 8.54 16.06
N ASP A 4 -14.37 9.34 15.47
CA ASP A 4 -15.47 8.86 14.63
C ASP A 4 -15.06 8.83 13.13
N ASN A 5 -13.75 8.85 12.87
CA ASN A 5 -13.23 8.82 11.51
C ASN A 5 -13.46 7.46 10.84
N SER A 6 -13.77 7.50 9.55
CA SER A 6 -14.03 6.31 8.75
C SER A 6 -12.99 6.17 7.66
N LEU A 7 -12.43 4.96 7.54
CA LEU A 7 -11.48 4.60 6.48
C LEU A 7 -12.13 3.58 5.56
N LEU A 8 -12.18 3.89 4.27
CA LEU A 8 -12.55 2.96 3.22
C LEU A 8 -11.29 2.52 2.47
N ARG A 9 -11.12 1.20 2.37
CA ARG A 9 -10.06 0.58 1.57
C ARG A 9 -10.66 -0.41 0.58
N LEU A 10 -10.50 -0.11 -0.70
CA LEU A 10 -10.86 -0.99 -1.80
C LEU A 10 -9.60 -1.53 -2.46
N VAL A 11 -9.53 -2.84 -2.63
CA VAL A 11 -8.43 -3.52 -3.33
C VAL A 11 -9.01 -4.53 -4.31
N ALA A 12 -8.64 -4.39 -5.57
CA ALA A 12 -8.97 -5.33 -6.63
C ALA A 12 -7.68 -5.97 -7.14
N GLU A 13 -7.64 -7.29 -7.15
CA GLU A 13 -6.49 -8.07 -7.61
C GLU A 13 -6.92 -9.03 -8.72
N ASN A 14 -6.07 -9.16 -9.75
CA ASN A 14 -6.19 -10.19 -10.76
C ASN A 14 -4.83 -10.86 -10.98
N PHE A 15 -4.81 -12.20 -11.03
CA PHE A 15 -3.59 -12.99 -11.14
C PHE A 15 -3.73 -14.09 -12.18
N TRP A 16 -2.69 -14.21 -13.01
CA TRP A 16 -2.53 -15.24 -14.01
C TRP A 16 -1.28 -16.05 -13.71
N ARG A 17 -1.41 -17.38 -13.73
CA ARG A 17 -0.25 -18.27 -13.66
C ARG A 17 0.43 -18.28 -15.02
N ILE A 18 1.65 -17.79 -15.09
CA ILE A 18 2.44 -17.71 -16.34
C ILE A 18 3.46 -18.85 -16.46
N SER A 19 3.76 -19.55 -15.36
CA SER A 19 4.59 -20.75 -15.39
C SER A 19 4.11 -21.78 -14.37
N ASP A 20 3.70 -22.94 -14.86
CA ASP A 20 3.28 -24.06 -14.03
C ASP A 20 4.48 -24.73 -13.35
N ARG A 21 5.59 -24.90 -14.08
CA ARG A 21 6.81 -25.56 -13.59
C ARG A 21 7.44 -24.83 -12.40
N TYR A 22 7.46 -23.50 -12.48
CA TYR A 22 8.08 -22.66 -11.46
C TYR A 22 7.06 -22.01 -10.52
N ASP A 23 5.75 -22.22 -10.74
CA ASP A 23 4.65 -21.59 -10.01
C ASP A 23 4.81 -20.06 -9.93
N ILE A 24 5.06 -19.46 -11.11
CA ILE A 24 5.21 -18.00 -11.29
C ILE A 24 3.87 -17.43 -11.72
N TRP A 25 3.49 -16.33 -11.07
CA TRP A 25 2.26 -15.60 -11.32
C TRP A 25 2.57 -14.15 -11.67
N LEU A 26 1.87 -13.64 -12.69
CA LEU A 26 1.79 -12.22 -12.99
C LEU A 26 0.44 -11.72 -12.51
N GLY A 27 0.37 -10.51 -11.99
CA GLY A 27 -0.91 -9.93 -11.60
C GLY A 27 -0.94 -8.42 -11.66
N LEU A 28 -2.16 -7.91 -11.70
CA LEU A 28 -2.48 -6.50 -11.58
C LEU A 28 -3.23 -6.26 -10.28
N GLN A 29 -2.85 -5.23 -9.55
CA GLN A 29 -3.57 -4.78 -8.36
C GLN A 29 -3.92 -3.30 -8.51
N ASN A 30 -5.17 -2.97 -8.22
CA ASN A 30 -5.63 -1.60 -8.07
C ASN A 30 -6.11 -1.40 -6.63
N ALA A 31 -5.68 -0.33 -5.99
CA ALA A 31 -6.11 0.01 -4.64
C ALA A 31 -6.57 1.46 -4.57
N LEU A 32 -7.58 1.71 -3.74
CA LEU A 32 -8.05 3.03 -3.34
C LEU A 32 -8.20 3.04 -1.82
N VAL A 33 -7.61 4.04 -1.17
CA VAL A 33 -7.78 4.32 0.25
C VAL A 33 -8.28 5.76 0.40
N THR A 34 -9.35 5.94 1.15
CA THR A 34 -9.92 7.25 1.47
C THR A 34 -10.37 7.28 2.92
N THR A 35 -10.27 8.46 3.52
CA THR A 35 -10.59 8.71 4.91
C THR A 35 -11.35 10.02 5.02
N ASP A 36 -12.45 10.02 5.76
CA ASP A 36 -13.37 11.16 5.80
C ASP A 36 -12.72 12.38 6.45
N LEU A 37 -12.14 12.23 7.64
CA LEU A 37 -11.55 13.31 8.43
C LEU A 37 -10.01 13.25 8.43
N GLU A 38 -9.38 14.41 8.54
CA GLU A 38 -7.95 14.54 8.78
C GLU A 38 -7.62 14.23 10.26
N SER A 39 -6.46 13.61 10.50
CA SER A 39 -5.94 13.37 11.84
C SER A 39 -4.43 13.53 11.85
N ASP A 40 -3.91 14.30 12.81
CA ASP A 40 -2.47 14.43 13.03
C ASP A 40 -1.85 13.16 13.66
N LEU A 41 -2.69 12.23 14.17
CA LEU A 41 -2.24 11.07 14.93
C LEU A 41 -1.90 9.86 14.06
N TYR A 42 -2.46 9.78 12.86
CA TYR A 42 -2.26 8.66 11.95
C TYR A 42 -2.49 9.09 10.51
N TRP A 43 -2.05 8.25 9.57
CA TRP A 43 -2.18 8.54 8.15
C TRP A 43 -3.65 8.52 7.70
N THR A 44 -4.17 9.67 7.28
CA THR A 44 -5.57 9.88 6.84
C THR A 44 -5.67 10.39 5.39
N PRO A 45 -5.39 9.54 4.38
CA PRO A 45 -5.42 9.98 2.99
C PRO A 45 -6.85 10.36 2.57
N TYR A 46 -7.01 11.51 1.90
CA TYR A 46 -8.28 11.88 1.30
C TYR A 46 -8.61 11.01 0.08
N TRP A 47 -7.63 10.81 -0.79
CA TRP A 47 -7.73 9.91 -1.94
C TRP A 47 -6.35 9.41 -2.33
N ASP A 48 -5.98 8.20 -1.90
CA ASP A 48 -4.74 7.51 -2.30
C ASP A 48 -5.08 6.35 -3.24
N GLN A 49 -4.64 6.45 -4.49
CA GLN A 49 -4.85 5.41 -5.50
C GLN A 49 -3.54 4.79 -5.95
N ARG A 50 -3.53 3.47 -6.14
CA ARG A 50 -2.35 2.71 -6.54
C ARG A 50 -2.68 1.72 -7.65
N HIS A 51 -1.78 1.61 -8.62
CA HIS A 51 -1.83 0.64 -9.71
C HIS A 51 -0.52 -0.12 -9.75
N LEU A 52 -0.56 -1.43 -9.52
CA LEU A 52 0.63 -2.27 -9.39
C LEU A 52 0.61 -3.41 -10.42
N LEU A 53 1.75 -3.63 -11.04
CA LEU A 53 2.13 -4.89 -11.66
C LEU A 53 2.90 -5.74 -10.65
N ILE A 54 2.51 -6.98 -10.48
CA ILE A 54 3.04 -7.87 -9.45
C ILE A 54 3.54 -9.16 -10.10
N VAL A 55 4.77 -9.56 -9.77
CA VAL A 55 5.29 -10.91 -10.05
C VAL A 55 5.39 -11.66 -8.74
N ARG A 56 4.79 -12.86 -8.67
CA ARG A 56 4.86 -13.74 -7.48
C ARG A 56 5.50 -15.07 -7.86
N LEU A 57 6.46 -15.51 -7.06
CA LEU A 57 7.00 -16.86 -7.06
C LEU A 57 6.47 -17.58 -5.82
N ARG A 58 5.85 -18.74 -6.00
CA ARG A 58 5.28 -19.52 -4.89
C ARG A 58 5.84 -20.94 -4.83
N ARG A 59 5.93 -21.48 -3.62
CA ARG A 59 6.15 -22.90 -3.35
C ARG A 59 5.17 -23.36 -2.30
N SER A 60 4.42 -24.42 -2.60
CA SER A 60 3.44 -25.01 -1.69
C SER A 60 3.66 -26.52 -1.59
N TYR A 61 3.94 -26.99 -0.39
CA TYR A 61 4.07 -28.39 0.01
C TYR A 61 3.10 -28.64 1.18
N PRO A 62 2.79 -29.91 1.53
CA PRO A 62 1.78 -30.23 2.56
C PRO A 62 1.99 -29.52 3.92
N ASN A 63 3.23 -29.25 4.29
CA ASN A 63 3.59 -28.62 5.56
C ASN A 63 4.32 -27.28 5.42
N TYR A 64 4.44 -26.76 4.19
CA TYR A 64 5.18 -25.53 3.93
C TYR A 64 4.53 -24.71 2.81
N TYR A 65 4.42 -23.42 3.03
CA TYR A 65 4.10 -22.46 1.99
C TYR A 65 5.14 -21.34 2.04
N GLY A 66 5.65 -20.94 0.89
CA GLY A 66 6.50 -19.78 0.73
C GLY A 66 6.09 -19.00 -0.51
N MET A 67 6.07 -17.68 -0.41
CA MET A 67 5.84 -16.78 -1.54
C MET A 67 6.79 -15.59 -1.44
N VAL A 68 7.38 -15.23 -2.57
CA VAL A 68 8.09 -13.96 -2.76
C VAL A 68 7.38 -13.20 -3.85
N ARG A 69 7.16 -11.90 -3.65
CA ARG A 69 6.60 -11.00 -4.65
C ARG A 69 7.49 -9.79 -4.86
N VAL A 70 7.55 -9.35 -6.10
CA VAL A 70 8.04 -8.03 -6.48
C VAL A 70 6.89 -7.29 -7.12
N ASN A 71 6.75 -6.01 -6.81
CA ASN A 71 5.74 -5.15 -7.39
C ASN A 71 6.36 -3.84 -7.88
N VAL A 72 5.88 -3.37 -9.01
CA VAL A 72 6.22 -2.06 -9.59
C VAL A 72 4.92 -1.39 -9.99
N GLY A 73 4.84 -0.08 -9.83
CA GLY A 73 3.59 0.60 -10.08
C GLY A 73 3.64 2.10 -9.89
N LEU A 74 2.45 2.67 -9.83
CA LEU A 74 2.23 4.10 -9.69
C LEU A 74 1.27 4.36 -8.52
N GLN A 75 1.55 5.40 -7.74
CA GLN A 75 0.66 5.93 -6.70
C GLN A 75 0.35 7.39 -6.99
N LYS A 76 -0.87 7.81 -6.71
CA LYS A 76 -1.27 9.22 -6.73
C LYS A 76 -2.11 9.51 -5.49
N ALA A 77 -1.84 10.62 -4.82
CA ALA A 77 -2.69 11.15 -3.76
C ALA A 77 -3.32 12.48 -4.19
N LYS A 78 -4.53 12.78 -3.70
CA LYS A 78 -5.13 14.12 -3.83
C LYS A 78 -5.15 14.81 -2.49
N GLY A 79 -4.96 16.13 -2.53
CA GLY A 79 -5.17 16.99 -1.38
C GLY A 79 -6.64 17.11 -1.02
N ARG A 80 -6.90 17.42 0.25
CA ARG A 80 -8.25 17.66 0.77
C ARG A 80 -8.83 18.96 0.21
N PRO A 81 -10.17 19.11 0.14
CA PRO A 81 -10.79 20.38 -0.23
C PRO A 81 -10.31 21.54 0.64
N GLU A 82 -10.15 21.32 1.95
CA GLU A 82 -9.69 22.34 2.89
C GLU A 82 -8.23 22.78 2.63
N GLU A 83 -7.37 21.83 2.21
CA GLU A 83 -6.00 22.13 1.80
C GLU A 83 -5.98 22.96 0.52
N TRP A 84 -6.88 22.66 -0.43
CA TRP A 84 -7.04 23.44 -1.65
C TRP A 84 -7.56 24.85 -1.38
N ASP A 85 -8.49 25.03 -0.44
CA ASP A 85 -8.98 26.36 -0.03
C ASP A 85 -7.85 27.19 0.56
N LEU A 86 -7.02 26.60 1.44
CA LEU A 86 -5.83 27.25 1.99
C LEU A 86 -4.80 27.59 0.91
N PHE A 87 -4.56 26.69 -0.04
CA PHE A 87 -3.66 26.91 -1.16
C PHE A 87 -4.14 28.08 -2.04
N ASN A 88 -5.43 28.11 -2.38
CA ASN A 88 -6.03 29.16 -3.19
C ASN A 88 -5.99 30.53 -2.50
N ALA A 89 -6.26 30.58 -1.18
CA ALA A 89 -6.14 31.79 -0.40
C ALA A 89 -4.69 32.34 -0.40
N ARG A 90 -3.69 31.46 -0.22
CA ARG A 90 -2.26 31.84 -0.31
C ARG A 90 -1.86 32.28 -1.70
N ARG A 91 -2.37 31.60 -2.73
CA ARG A 91 -2.13 31.96 -4.14
C ARG A 91 -2.63 33.36 -4.45
N ALA A 92 -3.83 33.73 -4.01
CA ALA A 92 -4.38 35.07 -4.23
C ALA A 92 -3.50 36.17 -3.58
N VAL A 93 -2.99 35.92 -2.37
CA VAL A 93 -2.03 36.82 -1.70
C VAL A 93 -0.70 36.88 -2.46
N GLY A 94 -0.21 35.73 -2.93
CA GLY A 94 1.01 35.63 -3.71
C GLY A 94 0.94 36.38 -5.04
N GLU A 95 -0.15 36.24 -5.78
CA GLU A 95 -0.39 36.96 -7.03
C GLU A 95 -0.39 38.49 -6.80
N ALA A 96 -0.97 38.96 -5.69
CA ALA A 96 -0.94 40.38 -5.32
C ALA A 96 0.48 40.88 -4.92
N GLN A 97 1.35 39.98 -4.48
CA GLN A 97 2.70 40.31 -3.97
C GLN A 97 3.84 39.85 -4.89
N GLY A 98 3.53 39.26 -6.05
CA GLY A 98 4.51 38.82 -7.04
C GLY A 98 5.25 37.52 -6.70
N TRP A 99 4.69 36.65 -5.86
CA TRP A 99 5.28 35.34 -5.53
C TRP A 99 4.27 34.18 -5.69
N SER A 100 4.77 32.95 -5.85
CA SER A 100 3.94 31.75 -6.01
C SER A 100 4.04 30.85 -4.77
N PRO A 101 2.93 30.28 -4.27
CA PRO A 101 2.94 29.35 -3.13
C PRO A 101 3.53 27.98 -3.45
N GLY A 102 3.95 27.73 -4.70
CA GLY A 102 4.53 26.46 -5.13
C GLY A 102 3.50 25.52 -5.75
N GLU A 103 3.81 24.21 -5.70
CA GLU A 103 2.91 23.17 -6.19
C GLU A 103 1.69 23.03 -5.26
N GLY A 104 0.56 22.62 -5.85
CA GLY A 104 -0.67 22.37 -5.10
C GLY A 104 -0.58 21.15 -4.18
N PRO A 105 -1.60 20.91 -3.34
CA PRO A 105 -1.60 19.81 -2.38
C PRO A 105 -1.79 18.42 -3.02
N ASP A 106 -2.15 18.35 -4.31
CA ASP A 106 -2.21 17.10 -5.04
C ASP A 106 -0.81 16.53 -5.32
N GLU A 107 -0.59 15.27 -4.97
CA GLU A 107 0.60 14.54 -5.42
C GLU A 107 0.41 14.11 -6.88
N SER A 108 1.49 14.22 -7.67
CA SER A 108 1.52 13.63 -9.01
C SER A 108 1.68 12.11 -8.97
N TRP A 109 1.74 11.46 -10.13
CA TRP A 109 1.97 10.02 -10.19
C TRP A 109 3.41 9.70 -9.78
N ASN A 110 3.55 9.07 -8.63
CA ASN A 110 4.80 8.64 -8.03
C ASN A 110 5.09 7.18 -8.36
N GLN A 111 6.35 6.87 -8.66
CA GLN A 111 6.78 5.48 -8.83
C GLN A 111 6.73 4.73 -7.49
N LEU A 112 6.21 3.51 -7.54
CA LEU A 112 6.16 2.58 -6.42
C LEU A 112 6.93 1.32 -6.79
N ILE A 113 7.90 0.94 -5.97
CA ILE A 113 8.62 -0.33 -6.11
C ILE A 113 8.60 -1.04 -4.78
N GLY A 114 8.22 -2.32 -4.78
CA GLY A 114 8.11 -3.08 -3.57
C GLY A 114 8.52 -4.53 -3.69
N VAL A 115 8.88 -5.09 -2.55
CA VAL A 115 9.18 -6.52 -2.37
C VAL A 115 8.42 -7.03 -1.16
N GLY A 116 7.95 -8.26 -1.22
CA GLY A 116 7.36 -8.92 -0.08
C GLY A 116 7.65 -10.40 -0.07
N ALA A 117 7.64 -10.98 1.12
CA ALA A 117 7.76 -12.40 1.31
C ALA A 117 6.76 -12.87 2.38
N SER A 118 6.23 -14.07 2.20
CA SER A 118 5.45 -14.74 3.22
C SER A 118 5.88 -16.20 3.34
N VAL A 119 5.87 -16.70 4.57
CA VAL A 119 6.20 -18.09 4.88
C VAL A 119 5.18 -18.62 5.87
N ARG A 120 4.80 -19.88 5.68
CA ARG A 120 4.02 -20.65 6.65
C ARG A 120 4.60 -22.05 6.74
N ARG A 121 4.93 -22.48 7.96
CA ARG A 121 5.44 -23.83 8.24
C ARG A 121 4.57 -24.48 9.29
N ARG A 122 4.14 -25.71 9.03
CA ARG A 122 3.44 -26.57 9.99
C ARG A 122 4.33 -27.76 10.36
N TRP A 123 4.28 -28.18 11.61
CA TRP A 123 4.96 -29.37 12.11
C TRP A 123 3.96 -30.44 12.52
N ALA A 124 4.39 -31.71 12.52
CA ALA A 124 3.52 -32.85 12.85
C ALA A 124 2.99 -32.82 14.29
N ASN A 125 3.68 -32.10 15.18
CA ASN A 125 3.31 -31.93 16.58
C ASN A 125 2.27 -30.81 16.82
N GLY A 126 1.58 -30.34 15.78
CA GLY A 126 0.47 -29.37 15.88
C GLY A 126 0.87 -27.90 15.78
N TRP A 127 2.16 -27.57 15.83
CA TRP A 127 2.63 -26.19 15.71
C TRP A 127 2.56 -25.66 14.27
N GLU A 128 2.27 -24.37 14.12
CA GLU A 128 2.31 -23.62 12.87
C GLU A 128 2.87 -22.23 13.12
N ILE A 129 3.86 -21.83 12.32
CA ILE A 129 4.40 -20.46 12.30
C ILE A 129 4.06 -19.84 10.95
N GLN A 130 3.61 -18.59 10.97
CA GLN A 130 3.41 -17.76 9.80
C GLN A 130 4.17 -16.44 9.98
N GLY A 131 4.75 -15.95 8.89
CA GLY A 131 5.36 -14.63 8.82
C GLY A 131 5.11 -13.97 7.47
N GLU A 132 4.91 -12.66 7.47
CA GLU A 132 4.82 -11.82 6.28
C GLU A 132 5.69 -10.57 6.47
N VAL A 133 6.42 -10.20 5.43
CA VAL A 133 7.14 -8.94 5.34
C VAL A 133 6.84 -8.28 4.00
N SER A 134 6.69 -6.96 4.00
CA SER A 134 6.67 -6.17 2.77
C SER A 134 7.33 -4.82 2.95
N ILE A 135 8.05 -4.39 1.93
CA ILE A 135 8.67 -3.07 1.84
C ILE A 135 8.22 -2.47 0.52
N ASN A 136 7.61 -1.28 0.55
CA ASN A 136 7.25 -0.52 -0.64
C ASN A 136 7.88 0.88 -0.54
N ALA A 137 8.73 1.23 -1.49
CA ALA A 137 9.27 2.57 -1.64
C ALA A 137 8.35 3.36 -2.57
N ILE A 138 7.90 4.54 -2.12
CA ILE A 138 7.01 5.43 -2.86
C ILE A 138 7.52 6.85 -2.74
N SER A 139 8.01 7.42 -3.83
CA SER A 139 8.59 8.78 -3.84
C SER A 139 9.54 9.03 -2.65
N ASP A 140 9.09 9.80 -1.65
CA ASP A 140 9.81 10.23 -0.45
C ASP A 140 9.61 9.32 0.77
N ARG A 141 8.65 8.39 0.72
CA ARG A 141 8.32 7.48 1.84
C ARG A 141 8.65 6.02 1.56
N THR A 142 8.94 5.27 2.62
CA THR A 142 9.09 3.81 2.56
C THR A 142 8.16 3.16 3.57
N GLU A 143 7.18 2.43 3.06
CA GLU A 143 6.24 1.65 3.87
C GLU A 143 6.86 0.28 4.19
N ARG A 144 6.87 -0.08 5.47
CA ARG A 144 7.40 -1.37 5.95
C ARG A 144 6.33 -2.05 6.79
N ASN A 145 6.01 -3.29 6.44
CA ASN A 145 5.11 -4.12 7.21
C ASN A 145 5.84 -5.42 7.60
N LEU A 146 5.69 -5.81 8.86
CA LEU A 146 6.16 -7.08 9.39
C LEU A 146 5.05 -7.64 10.29
N ALA A 147 4.56 -8.82 9.95
CA ALA A 147 3.55 -9.53 10.72
C ALA A 147 3.99 -10.98 10.94
N GLY A 148 3.60 -11.55 12.07
CA GLY A 148 3.87 -12.95 12.38
C GLY A 148 2.83 -13.52 13.32
N SER A 149 2.64 -14.83 13.26
CA SER A 149 1.77 -15.56 14.18
C SER A 149 2.34 -16.94 14.49
N LEU A 150 2.01 -17.41 15.69
CA LEU A 150 2.28 -18.75 16.19
C LEU A 150 0.95 -19.39 16.57
N ILE A 151 0.66 -20.56 16.02
CA ILE A 151 -0.60 -21.27 16.21
C ILE A 151 -0.28 -22.69 16.67
N TYR A 152 -1.02 -23.18 17.66
CA TYR A 152 -1.01 -24.59 18.06
C TYR A 152 -2.37 -25.21 17.73
N ARG A 153 -2.37 -26.33 17.01
CA ARG A 153 -3.57 -27.11 16.66
C ARG A 153 -3.54 -28.42 17.43
N PHE A 154 -4.53 -28.62 18.30
CA PHE A 154 -4.78 -29.84 19.07
C PHE A 154 -5.73 -30.78 18.32
#